data_AF-A0A3M6X6Z7-F1
#
_entry.id   AF-A0A3M6X6Z7-F1
#
_cell.length_a   1.000
_cell.length_b   1.000
_cell.length_c   1.000
_cell.angle_alpha   90.00
_cell.angle_beta   90.00
_cell.angle_gamma   90.00
#
_symmetry.space_group_name_H-M   'P 1'
#
loop_
_entity.id
_entity.type
_entity.pdbx_description
1 polymer ?
#
loop_
_entity_poly.entity_id
_entity_poly.type
_entity_poly.pdbx_seq_one_letter_code
_entity_poly.pdbx_strand_id
1 'polypeptide(L)'
;MFDLPSLAALIMILALEWRPDVWLRGGLSLVHNRQLPELQSILRGIVLLCGLSAIYLKDYRLEMEGIKFSLLAFALTGIAKIAYFMAEQDWSRNKGGSDGIDGPEEIGEHEPIPGTLILLAGTVTGAIATVVDETGPRITFKPSIAPLYMTLSVIAGGIALERGGHLFQRMGNRHSHREHVVGFLNKTIPGRILTSIAVVHAVFGASILIGSTLNLDVWQYLGFLLASSATLTWTDLGFAVKTAQQEVANVRMEPLKVTLAEQESLIEEPVASKDSNQPSDAPLLRTISTWFTATLFFAVLIIGPFLVIQQGVYNLRAVTPSFWDRSGTSARSSRALELVIARYDESAEQVANDINALVMLPNLGPLNPNVIIYDKAEDANTSTWADDLEDLLLPHIPLTVAVKPNIGREAEAYLGHILDHWDDLADHTLFSQAAAHDINALRRRLQDYFVPETGFLTLSYVGGFCSHCSGCKDLAGWGEQDGVLEDIYSMFNNGSHCQDLVLAYRGQFVVSRNRIRSNDIKAYQHLRNQLIDMNDDKHKMPYLDQNWMAGRRDRLDAPNFGFTIERMWGAIMQCSDQRIAKECPSLLAGLLGNRMPLGACQCLDMVDSDRPGFFSLL
;
A
#
# COMPACT_ATOMS: atom_id res chain seq x y z
N MET A 1 12.25 -0.91 -6.70
CA MET A 1 10.85 -0.61 -7.06
C MET A 1 10.11 -0.40 -5.74
N PHE A 2 9.39 0.70 -5.57
CA PHE A 2 8.88 1.13 -4.26
C PHE A 2 7.58 0.41 -3.91
N ASP A 3 7.63 -0.59 -3.05
CA ASP A 3 6.44 -1.15 -2.40
C ASP A 3 6.28 -0.47 -1.04
N LEU A 4 5.96 0.82 -1.05
CA LEU A 4 5.47 1.49 0.18
C LEU A 4 4.07 0.93 0.46
N PRO A 5 3.87 0.24 1.59
CA PRO A 5 2.57 -0.31 1.90
C PRO A 5 1.55 0.81 2.05
N SER A 6 0.34 0.57 1.56
CA SER A 6 -0.79 1.52 1.63
C SER A 6 -0.54 2.90 0.98
N LEU A 7 0.40 3.00 0.02
CA LEU A 7 0.76 4.27 -0.61
C LEU A 7 -0.43 4.99 -1.25
N ALA A 8 -1.35 4.26 -1.88
CA ALA A 8 -2.55 4.84 -2.46
C ALA A 8 -3.43 5.51 -1.39
N ALA A 9 -3.69 4.82 -0.27
CA ALA A 9 -4.41 5.37 0.86
C ALA A 9 -3.73 6.61 1.44
N LEU A 10 -2.40 6.57 1.61
CA LEU A 10 -1.61 7.70 2.11
C LEU A 10 -1.75 8.93 1.19
N ILE A 11 -1.61 8.76 -0.12
CA ILE A 11 -1.76 9.85 -1.10
C ILE A 11 -3.16 10.47 -1.03
N MET A 12 -4.20 9.64 -0.99
CA MET A 12 -5.58 10.12 -0.90
C MET A 12 -5.83 10.89 0.40
N ILE A 13 -5.33 10.41 1.53
CA ILE A 13 -5.53 11.04 2.83
C ILE A 13 -4.79 12.37 2.94
N LEU A 14 -3.55 12.42 2.44
CA LEU A 14 -2.77 13.66 2.39
C LEU A 14 -3.42 14.73 1.49
N ALA A 15 -4.15 14.30 0.45
CA ALA A 15 -4.87 15.21 -0.43
C ALA A 15 -6.19 15.73 0.16
N LEU A 16 -6.71 15.12 1.24
CA LEU A 16 -7.96 15.57 1.86
C LEU A 16 -7.80 16.95 2.50
N GLU A 17 -8.62 17.89 2.05
CA GLU A 17 -8.68 19.22 2.65
C GLU A 17 -9.50 19.18 3.95
N TRP A 18 -8.95 18.58 5.01
CA TRP A 18 -9.62 18.51 6.32
C TRP A 18 -9.60 19.87 7.05
N ARG A 19 -10.70 20.17 7.78
CA ARG A 19 -10.96 21.42 8.53
C ARG A 19 -11.09 21.14 10.04
N PRO A 20 -9.96 21.00 10.76
CA PRO A 20 -10.00 20.66 12.19
C PRO A 20 -10.61 21.79 13.04
N ASP A 21 -10.51 23.03 12.56
CA ASP A 21 -11.02 24.23 13.22
C ASP A 21 -12.55 24.24 13.36
N VAL A 22 -13.28 23.66 12.40
CA VAL A 22 -14.75 23.57 12.44
C VAL A 22 -15.18 22.60 13.53
N TRP A 23 -14.48 21.47 13.63
CA TRP A 23 -14.69 20.47 14.67
C TRP A 23 -14.31 20.97 16.06
N LEU A 24 -13.17 21.65 16.17
CA LEU A 24 -12.73 22.28 17.42
C LEU A 24 -13.72 23.33 17.91
N ARG A 25 -14.25 24.18 17.01
CA ARG A 25 -15.28 25.16 17.37
C ARG A 25 -16.56 24.49 17.86
N GLY A 26 -17.03 23.45 17.18
CA GLY A 26 -18.19 22.66 17.60
C GLY A 26 -17.97 21.92 18.92
N GLY A 27 -16.77 21.39 19.16
CA GLY A 27 -16.41 20.72 20.42
C GLY A 27 -16.29 21.70 21.58
N LEU A 28 -15.63 22.84 21.37
CA LEU A 28 -15.52 23.90 22.37
C LEU A 28 -16.88 24.52 22.71
N SER A 29 -17.78 24.69 21.73
CA SER A 29 -19.14 25.17 22.00
C SER A 29 -19.96 24.16 22.80
N LEU A 30 -19.79 22.85 22.56
CA LEU A 30 -20.41 21.80 23.37
C LEU A 30 -19.92 21.87 24.82
N VAL A 31 -18.60 21.98 25.03
CA VAL A 31 -18.01 22.02 26.38
C VAL A 31 -18.39 23.31 27.12
N HIS A 32 -18.35 24.45 26.44
CA HIS A 32 -18.55 25.76 27.09
C HIS A 32 -20.03 26.14 27.22
N ASN A 33 -20.83 25.92 26.18
CA ASN A 33 -22.22 26.39 26.10
C ASN A 33 -23.25 25.27 26.24
N ARG A 34 -22.84 24.00 26.37
CA ARG A 34 -23.72 22.80 26.34
C ARG A 34 -24.68 22.76 25.14
N GLN A 35 -24.35 23.46 24.06
CA GLN A 35 -25.11 23.41 22.83
C GLN A 35 -24.68 22.17 22.04
N LEU A 36 -25.63 21.31 21.71
CA LEU A 36 -25.39 20.18 20.82
C LEU A 36 -24.83 20.70 19.49
N PRO A 37 -23.79 20.05 18.92
CA PRO A 37 -23.29 20.40 17.61
C PRO A 37 -24.43 20.30 16.60
N GLU A 38 -24.44 21.22 15.63
CA GLU A 38 -25.42 21.18 14.55
C GLU A 38 -25.42 19.80 13.90
N LEU A 39 -26.62 19.23 13.66
CA LEU A 39 -26.80 17.92 13.04
C LEU A 39 -25.98 17.78 11.75
N GLN A 40 -25.81 18.88 11.02
CA GLN A 40 -24.99 18.94 9.82
C GLN A 40 -23.50 18.60 10.07
N SER A 41 -22.92 19.07 11.17
CA SER A 41 -21.53 18.78 11.53
C SER A 41 -21.36 17.30 11.86
N ILE A 42 -22.29 16.72 12.65
CA ILE A 42 -22.30 15.28 12.94
C ILE A 42 -22.37 14.46 11.64
N LEU A 43 -23.31 14.81 10.76
CA LEU A 43 -23.50 14.11 9.49
C LEU A 43 -22.23 14.17 8.61
N ARG A 44 -21.56 15.33 8.55
CA ARG A 44 -20.28 15.44 7.83
C ARG A 44 -19.20 14.53 8.41
N GLY A 45 -19.11 14.43 9.74
CA GLY A 45 -18.19 13.51 10.40
C GLY A 45 -18.45 12.06 10.02
N ILE A 46 -19.72 11.66 10.00
CA ILE A 46 -20.12 10.32 9.56
C ILE A 46 -19.71 10.10 8.10
N VAL A 47 -20.04 11.01 7.17
CA VAL A 47 -19.68 10.87 5.75
C VAL A 47 -18.17 10.79 5.56
N LEU A 48 -17.42 11.59 6.31
CA LEU A 48 -15.96 11.61 6.26
C LEU A 48 -15.35 10.32 6.79
N LEU A 49 -15.84 9.81 7.93
CA LEU A 49 -15.44 8.51 8.46
C LEU A 49 -15.79 7.39 7.47
N CYS A 50 -16.98 7.39 6.88
CA CYS A 50 -17.35 6.42 5.85
C CYS A 50 -16.41 6.48 4.64
N GLY A 51 -16.05 7.69 4.18
CA GLY A 51 -15.11 7.89 3.08
C GLY A 51 -13.71 7.37 3.41
N LEU A 52 -13.18 7.69 4.60
CA LEU A 52 -11.90 7.18 5.09
C LEU A 52 -11.92 5.66 5.27
N SER A 53 -13.01 5.10 5.81
CA SER A 53 -13.19 3.66 5.91
C SER A 53 -13.19 3.00 4.54
N ALA A 54 -13.84 3.58 3.54
CA ALA A 54 -13.81 3.04 2.17
C ALA A 54 -12.40 3.07 1.55
N ILE A 55 -11.59 4.11 1.82
CA ILE A 55 -10.20 4.18 1.36
C ILE A 55 -9.36 3.03 1.96
N TYR A 56 -9.47 2.79 3.26
CA TYR A 56 -8.64 1.77 3.93
C TYR A 56 -9.18 0.35 3.75
N LEU A 57 -10.49 0.14 3.91
CA LEU A 57 -11.12 -1.18 3.76
C LEU A 57 -11.00 -1.74 2.36
N LYS A 58 -10.63 -0.93 1.37
CA LYS A 58 -10.45 -1.37 -0.02
C LYS A 58 -9.00 -1.31 -0.49
N ASP A 59 -8.08 -1.01 0.42
CA ASP A 59 -6.66 -1.16 0.17
C ASP A 59 -6.26 -2.63 0.37
N TYR A 60 -5.95 -3.32 -0.72
CA TYR A 60 -5.49 -4.71 -0.65
C TYR A 60 -4.05 -4.82 -0.11
N ARG A 61 -3.28 -3.72 -0.09
CA ARG A 61 -1.92 -3.65 0.49
C ARG A 61 -1.91 -2.86 1.79
N LEU A 62 -3.00 -2.94 2.55
CA LEU A 62 -3.12 -2.26 3.82
C LEU A 62 -2.14 -2.86 4.84
N GLU A 63 -1.23 -2.08 5.40
CA GLU A 63 -0.38 -2.53 6.51
C GLU A 63 -0.51 -1.58 7.70
N MET A 64 -0.24 -2.10 8.90
CA MET A 64 -0.32 -1.30 10.12
C MET A 64 0.60 -0.09 10.09
N GLU A 65 1.81 -0.22 9.53
CA GLU A 65 2.73 0.91 9.38
C GLU A 65 2.17 1.96 8.40
N GLY A 66 1.61 1.53 7.27
CA GLY A 66 0.94 2.44 6.32
C GLY A 66 -0.21 3.22 6.96
N ILE A 67 -1.02 2.57 7.80
CA ILE A 67 -2.07 3.23 8.59
C ILE A 67 -1.46 4.23 9.58
N LYS A 68 -0.46 3.83 10.37
CA LYS A 68 0.20 4.71 11.35
C LYS A 68 0.78 5.96 10.68
N PHE A 69 1.49 5.80 9.56
CA PHE A 69 2.04 6.92 8.80
C PHE A 69 0.94 7.85 8.27
N SER A 70 -0.13 7.28 7.72
CA SER A 70 -1.26 8.06 7.22
C SER A 70 -1.97 8.83 8.33
N LEU A 71 -2.20 8.21 9.49
CA LEU A 71 -2.79 8.86 10.67
C LEU A 71 -1.89 9.95 11.24
N LEU A 72 -0.58 9.71 11.32
CA LEU A 72 0.40 10.69 11.78
C LEU A 72 0.43 11.89 10.84
N ALA A 73 0.50 11.66 9.53
CA ALA A 73 0.50 12.73 8.55
C ALA A 73 -0.81 13.54 8.57
N PHE A 74 -1.94 12.85 8.73
CA PHE A 74 -3.24 13.48 8.92
C PHE A 74 -3.30 14.31 10.21
N ALA A 75 -2.75 13.84 11.32
CA ALA A 75 -2.69 14.58 12.57
C ALA A 75 -1.79 15.82 12.47
N LEU A 76 -0.60 15.69 11.89
CA LEU A 76 0.36 16.79 11.73
C LEU A 76 -0.17 17.89 10.80
N THR A 77 -0.81 17.51 9.69
CA THR A 77 -1.48 18.48 8.80
C THR A 77 -2.65 19.17 9.51
N GLY A 78 -3.39 18.45 10.35
CA GLY A 78 -4.42 19.02 11.21
C GLY A 78 -3.86 20.06 12.19
N ILE A 79 -2.79 19.74 12.91
CA ILE A 79 -2.13 20.65 13.86
C ILE A 79 -1.62 21.90 13.15
N ALA A 80 -0.95 21.75 12.00
CA ALA A 80 -0.44 22.87 11.21
C ALA A 80 -1.56 23.83 10.80
N LYS A 81 -2.72 23.29 10.38
CA LYS A 81 -3.91 24.09 10.03
C LYS A 81 -4.50 24.81 11.23
N ILE A 82 -4.55 24.18 12.41
CA ILE A 82 -5.02 24.84 13.64
C ILE A 82 -4.08 25.99 14.01
N ALA A 83 -2.77 25.76 13.99
CA ALA A 83 -1.77 26.78 14.32
C ALA A 83 -1.85 27.97 13.36
N TYR A 84 -1.99 27.71 12.05
CA TYR A 84 -2.22 28.76 11.05
C TYR A 84 -3.47 29.58 11.36
N PHE A 85 -4.60 28.90 11.63
CA PHE A 85 -5.86 29.57 11.96
C PHE A 85 -5.74 30.42 13.23
N MET A 86 -5.07 29.92 14.28
CA MET A 86 -4.84 30.69 15.51
C MET A 86 -3.97 31.93 15.26
N ALA A 87 -2.93 31.81 14.44
CA ALA A 87 -2.07 32.93 14.08
C ALA A 87 -2.83 34.00 13.27
N GLU A 88 -3.67 33.57 12.31
CA GLU A 88 -4.54 34.47 11.53
C GLU A 88 -5.55 35.19 12.44
N GLN A 89 -6.15 34.47 13.39
CA GLN A 89 -7.09 35.06 14.34
C GLN A 89 -6.42 36.07 15.27
N ASP A 90 -5.24 35.76 15.81
CA ASP A 90 -4.48 36.67 16.67
C ASP A 90 -4.05 37.94 15.93
N TRP A 91 -3.56 37.78 14.70
CA TRP A 91 -3.24 38.88 13.80
C TRP A 91 -4.45 39.80 13.56
N SER A 92 -5.62 39.22 13.28
CA SER A 92 -6.84 39.98 13.04
C SER A 92 -7.29 40.78 14.27
N ARG A 93 -7.10 40.24 15.48
CA ARG A 93 -7.42 40.92 16.74
C ARG A 93 -6.48 42.10 16.99
N ASN A 94 -5.19 41.93 16.74
CA ASN A 94 -4.19 42.98 16.98
C ASN A 94 -4.31 44.13 15.96
N LYS A 95 -4.74 43.85 14.73
CA LYS A 95 -4.96 44.88 13.70
C LYS A 95 -6.12 45.82 14.01
N GLY A 96 -7.16 45.33 14.70
CA GLY A 96 -8.35 46.13 15.06
C GLY A 96 -8.18 47.07 16.25
N GLY A 97 -7.01 47.07 16.92
CA GLY A 97 -6.74 47.93 18.08
C GLY A 97 -5.97 49.22 17.77
N SER A 98 -5.59 49.45 16.50
CA SER A 98 -4.71 50.56 16.10
C SER A 98 -5.44 51.76 15.50
N ASP A 99 -6.73 51.95 15.79
CA ASP A 99 -7.54 53.09 15.30
C ASP A 99 -7.18 54.46 15.94
N GLY A 100 -6.03 54.59 16.61
CA GLY A 100 -5.79 55.71 17.53
C GLY A 100 -4.51 56.54 17.36
N ILE A 101 -3.57 56.21 16.47
CA ILE A 101 -2.34 57.01 16.36
C ILE A 101 -1.98 57.24 14.89
N ASP A 102 -2.17 58.48 14.47
CA ASP A 102 -1.87 59.02 13.15
C ASP A 102 -0.40 58.84 12.77
N GLY A 103 -0.17 58.18 11.63
CA GLY A 103 1.12 58.08 10.98
C GLY A 103 1.07 57.12 9.80
N PRO A 104 0.88 57.59 8.55
CA PRO A 104 0.93 56.76 7.35
C PRO A 104 2.39 56.48 7.00
N GLU A 105 3.09 55.74 7.86
CA GLU A 105 4.30 55.04 7.43
C GLU A 105 3.87 53.65 6.99
N GLU A 106 4.11 53.37 5.71
CA GLU A 106 3.91 52.08 5.04
C GLU A 106 4.64 50.98 5.82
N ILE A 107 4.02 50.43 6.85
CA ILE A 107 4.40 49.13 7.39
C ILE A 107 4.02 48.15 6.29
N GLY A 108 5.02 47.82 5.47
CA GLY A 108 4.88 46.94 4.31
C GLY A 108 4.05 45.73 4.68
N GLU A 109 3.08 45.41 3.82
CA GLU A 109 2.25 44.22 3.92
C GLU A 109 3.15 43.00 4.12
N HIS A 110 3.35 42.60 5.38
CA HIS A 110 3.93 41.31 5.67
C HIS A 110 2.90 40.27 5.25
N GLU A 111 3.16 39.66 4.10
CA GLU A 111 2.33 38.61 3.53
C GLU A 111 2.04 37.57 4.60
N PRO A 112 0.76 37.17 4.77
CA PRO A 112 0.40 36.15 5.73
C PRO A 112 1.24 34.91 5.46
N ILE A 113 1.76 34.30 6.54
CA ILE A 113 2.71 33.20 6.48
C ILE A 113 2.25 32.21 5.39
N PRO A 114 3.01 32.03 4.29
CA PRO A 114 2.46 31.40 3.10
C PRO A 114 2.13 29.93 3.33
N GLY A 115 1.45 29.31 2.35
CA GLY A 115 1.27 27.86 2.29
C GLY A 115 2.58 27.05 2.45
N THR A 116 3.73 27.73 2.38
CA THR A 116 5.05 27.28 2.83
C THR A 116 5.07 26.67 4.23
N LEU A 117 4.23 27.03 5.21
CA LEU A 117 4.20 26.33 6.52
C LEU A 117 3.56 24.93 6.43
N ILE A 118 2.55 24.75 5.58
CA ILE A 118 1.91 23.45 5.33
C ILE A 118 2.84 22.58 4.47
N LEU A 119 3.48 23.19 3.46
CA LEU A 119 4.56 22.56 2.69
C LEU A 119 5.75 22.22 3.57
N LEU A 120 6.15 23.07 4.52
CA LEU A 120 7.21 22.80 5.48
C LEU A 120 6.80 21.68 6.42
N ALA A 121 5.58 21.65 6.93
CA ALA A 121 5.09 20.54 7.75
C ALA A 121 5.08 19.22 6.96
N GLY A 122 4.65 19.23 5.70
CA GLY A 122 4.73 18.08 4.80
C GLY A 122 6.18 17.66 4.51
N THR A 123 7.06 18.62 4.25
CA THR A 123 8.51 18.41 4.00
C THR A 123 9.24 17.92 5.24
N VAL A 124 8.90 18.44 6.42
CA VAL A 124 9.45 18.05 7.72
C VAL A 124 8.91 16.69 8.14
N THR A 125 7.63 16.40 7.91
CA THR A 125 7.07 15.06 8.15
C THR A 125 7.70 14.04 7.21
N GLY A 126 7.85 14.41 5.93
CA GLY A 126 8.59 13.63 4.94
C GLY A 126 10.02 13.37 5.40
N ALA A 127 10.76 14.42 5.77
CA ALA A 127 12.14 14.33 6.23
C ALA A 127 12.29 13.58 7.56
N ILE A 128 11.38 13.73 8.52
CA ILE A 128 11.36 12.96 9.77
C ILE A 128 11.05 11.50 9.46
N ALA A 129 10.12 11.19 8.55
CA ALA A 129 9.90 9.83 8.12
C ALA A 129 11.16 9.25 7.46
N THR A 130 11.85 10.01 6.59
CA THR A 130 13.13 9.60 6.01
C THR A 130 14.23 9.42 7.06
N VAL A 131 14.33 10.30 8.06
CA VAL A 131 15.38 10.25 9.10
C VAL A 131 15.10 9.16 10.13
N VAL A 132 13.85 8.93 10.53
CA VAL A 132 13.45 7.82 11.41
C VAL A 132 13.68 6.48 10.69
N ASP A 133 13.48 6.44 9.39
CA ASP A 133 13.82 5.30 8.53
C ASP A 133 15.35 5.10 8.41
N GLU A 134 16.13 6.18 8.29
CA GLU A 134 17.60 6.13 8.21
C GLU A 134 18.32 5.88 9.55
N THR A 135 17.73 6.30 10.69
CA THR A 135 18.36 6.23 12.02
C THR A 135 17.79 5.17 12.94
N GLY A 136 16.69 4.50 12.55
CA GLY A 136 16.26 3.24 13.15
C GLY A 136 17.37 2.18 13.07
N PRO A 137 17.39 1.17 13.97
CA PRO A 137 18.50 0.23 14.07
C PRO A 137 18.74 -0.51 12.74
N ARG A 138 19.75 -0.02 11.99
CA ARG A 138 20.42 -0.64 10.86
C ARG A 138 19.53 -1.17 9.72
N ILE A 139 18.62 -0.33 9.21
CA ILE A 139 18.03 -0.57 7.88
C ILE A 139 18.85 0.23 6.87
N THR A 140 19.77 -0.45 6.17
CA THR A 140 20.53 0.18 5.06
C THR A 140 19.65 0.25 3.82
N PHE A 141 18.66 1.14 3.81
CA PHE A 141 18.00 1.53 2.57
C PHE A 141 19.00 2.30 1.70
N LYS A 142 19.15 1.91 0.43
CA LYS A 142 19.75 2.80 -0.57
C LYS A 142 18.98 4.13 -0.51
N PRO A 143 19.64 5.30 -0.52
CA PRO A 143 18.97 6.59 -0.49
C PRO A 143 17.98 6.62 -1.65
N SER A 144 16.73 6.45 -1.28
CA SER A 144 15.64 6.34 -2.19
C SER A 144 15.43 7.73 -2.77
N ILE A 145 15.46 7.85 -4.09
CA ILE A 145 15.08 9.10 -4.76
C ILE A 145 13.56 9.33 -4.57
N ALA A 146 12.78 8.39 -4.02
CA ALA A 146 11.33 8.53 -3.89
C ALA A 146 10.85 9.48 -2.78
N PRO A 147 11.38 9.48 -1.54
CA PRO A 147 11.14 10.58 -0.61
C PRO A 147 11.51 11.90 -1.26
N LEU A 148 12.62 11.97 -1.99
CA LEU A 148 12.99 13.15 -2.75
C LEU A 148 11.99 13.46 -3.88
N TYR A 149 11.46 12.48 -4.62
CA TYR A 149 10.55 12.67 -5.76
C TYR A 149 9.12 12.98 -5.31
N MET A 150 8.64 12.35 -4.23
CA MET A 150 7.38 12.71 -3.57
C MET A 150 7.51 14.07 -2.91
N THR A 151 8.61 14.34 -2.21
CA THR A 151 8.88 15.68 -1.66
C THR A 151 8.97 16.70 -2.80
N LEU A 152 9.66 16.40 -3.90
CA LEU A 152 9.73 17.26 -5.09
C LEU A 152 8.40 17.35 -5.84
N SER A 153 7.52 16.35 -5.81
CA SER A 153 6.21 16.38 -6.47
C SER A 153 5.15 17.06 -5.61
N VAL A 154 5.25 16.95 -4.28
CA VAL A 154 4.49 17.73 -3.30
C VAL A 154 4.98 19.17 -3.28
N ILE A 155 6.30 19.40 -3.37
CA ILE A 155 6.90 20.72 -3.55
C ILE A 155 6.53 21.27 -4.93
N ALA A 156 6.62 20.52 -6.02
CA ALA A 156 6.26 21.00 -7.35
C ALA A 156 4.75 21.19 -7.50
N GLY A 157 3.93 20.33 -6.91
CA GLY A 157 2.48 20.48 -6.84
C GLY A 157 2.08 21.65 -5.96
N GLY A 158 2.76 21.83 -4.81
CA GLY A 158 2.62 22.97 -3.92
C GLY A 158 3.11 24.29 -4.53
N ILE A 159 4.23 24.26 -5.25
CA ILE A 159 4.76 25.40 -6.03
C ILE A 159 3.89 25.65 -7.25
N ALA A 160 3.29 24.65 -7.89
CA ALA A 160 2.33 24.86 -8.98
C ALA A 160 1.02 25.46 -8.44
N LEU A 161 0.59 25.03 -7.25
CA LEU A 161 -0.52 25.58 -6.47
C LEU A 161 -0.25 27.04 -6.04
N GLU A 162 0.97 27.34 -5.61
CA GLU A 162 1.36 28.66 -5.11
C GLU A 162 1.74 29.61 -6.26
N ARG A 163 2.51 29.12 -7.24
CA ARG A 163 2.96 29.89 -8.41
C ARG A 163 1.99 29.90 -9.56
N GLY A 164 1.01 29.02 -9.72
CA GLY A 164 0.02 29.25 -10.78
C GLY A 164 -0.83 30.52 -10.52
N GLY A 165 -0.85 31.03 -9.28
CA GLY A 165 -1.33 32.37 -8.98
C GLY A 165 -0.33 33.44 -9.41
N HIS A 166 0.97 33.19 -9.23
CA HIS A 166 2.06 34.17 -9.39
C HIS A 166 2.73 34.22 -10.79
N LEU A 167 2.79 33.12 -11.54
CA LEU A 167 3.50 32.98 -12.83
C LEU A 167 2.69 33.63 -13.95
N PHE A 168 1.37 33.55 -13.89
CA PHE A 168 0.46 34.31 -14.76
C PHE A 168 0.35 35.79 -14.32
N GLN A 169 0.44 36.07 -13.02
CA GLN A 169 0.46 37.44 -12.48
C GLN A 169 1.75 38.21 -12.83
N ARG A 170 2.86 37.52 -13.09
CA ARG A 170 4.13 38.16 -13.52
C ARG A 170 4.23 38.36 -15.04
N MET A 171 3.44 37.62 -15.82
CA MET A 171 3.32 37.83 -17.28
C MET A 171 2.22 38.85 -17.64
N GLY A 172 1.24 39.07 -16.75
CA GLY A 172 0.30 40.19 -16.81
C GLY A 172 0.90 41.46 -16.18
N ASN A 173 1.60 42.24 -17.00
CA ASN A 173 2.03 43.63 -16.81
C ASN A 173 2.05 44.23 -15.39
N ARG A 174 3.25 44.69 -15.02
CA ARG A 174 3.66 45.30 -13.73
C ARG A 174 2.96 46.62 -13.34
N HIS A 175 1.87 47.04 -13.99
CA HIS A 175 1.30 48.40 -13.85
C HIS A 175 -0.22 48.50 -13.63
N SER A 176 -0.96 47.41 -13.38
CA SER A 176 -2.36 47.51 -12.97
C SER A 176 -2.57 46.94 -11.57
N HIS A 177 -2.69 47.82 -10.59
CA HIS A 177 -2.77 47.49 -9.15
C HIS A 177 -4.11 46.86 -8.71
N ARG A 178 -4.92 46.30 -9.62
CA ARG A 178 -6.30 45.89 -9.29
C ARG A 178 -6.88 44.75 -10.10
N GLU A 179 -6.08 43.78 -10.50
CA GLU A 179 -6.63 42.60 -11.18
C GLU A 179 -6.67 41.36 -10.29
N HIS A 180 -7.90 41.00 -9.91
CA HIS A 180 -8.26 39.69 -9.39
C HIS A 180 -7.95 38.64 -10.47
N VAL A 181 -6.85 37.91 -10.30
CA VAL A 181 -6.50 36.79 -11.17
C VAL A 181 -7.42 35.61 -10.85
N VAL A 182 -8.39 35.38 -11.73
CA VAL A 182 -9.22 34.18 -11.75
C VAL A 182 -8.51 33.14 -12.59
N GLY A 183 -7.80 32.24 -11.91
CA GLY A 183 -7.33 30.97 -12.44
C GLY A 183 -7.69 29.87 -11.45
N PHE A 184 -7.38 28.63 -11.80
CA PHE A 184 -7.54 27.36 -11.05
C PHE A 184 -7.11 27.40 -9.55
N LEU A 185 -6.58 28.52 -9.08
CA LEU A 185 -5.96 28.78 -7.79
C LEU A 185 -6.66 29.93 -7.05
N ASN A 186 -7.98 30.03 -7.23
CA ASN A 186 -8.76 30.88 -6.36
C ASN A 186 -8.61 30.35 -4.93
N LYS A 187 -8.10 31.17 -4.00
CA LYS A 187 -7.86 30.82 -2.57
C LYS A 187 -9.10 30.28 -1.85
N THR A 188 -10.27 30.36 -2.50
CA THR A 188 -11.52 29.71 -2.12
C THR A 188 -11.36 28.21 -1.85
N ILE A 189 -12.11 27.73 -0.86
CA ILE A 189 -12.10 26.33 -0.40
C ILE A 189 -12.47 25.34 -1.52
N PRO A 190 -13.48 25.59 -2.37
CA PRO A 190 -13.77 24.72 -3.51
C PRO A 190 -12.60 24.63 -4.48
N GLY A 191 -11.92 25.74 -4.78
CA GLY A 191 -10.72 25.72 -5.64
C GLY A 191 -9.61 24.82 -5.11
N ARG A 192 -9.38 24.82 -3.78
CA ARG A 192 -8.40 23.92 -3.13
C ARG A 192 -8.79 22.45 -3.23
N ILE A 193 -10.04 22.11 -2.92
CA ILE A 193 -10.53 20.72 -3.01
C ILE A 193 -10.47 20.22 -4.46
N LEU A 194 -10.85 21.07 -5.41
CA LEU A 194 -10.73 20.77 -6.83
C LEU A 194 -9.27 20.52 -7.25
N THR A 195 -8.34 21.30 -6.70
CA THR A 195 -6.92 21.08 -6.97
C THR A 195 -6.41 19.79 -6.34
N SER A 196 -6.79 19.47 -5.11
CA SER A 196 -6.47 18.19 -4.47
C SER A 196 -6.98 17.01 -5.29
N ILE A 197 -8.23 17.07 -5.75
CA ILE A 197 -8.81 16.04 -6.62
C ILE A 197 -8.00 15.93 -7.91
N ALA A 198 -7.66 17.05 -8.57
CA ALA A 198 -6.88 17.04 -9.80
C ALA A 198 -5.47 16.47 -9.59
N VAL A 199 -4.81 16.76 -8.47
CA VAL A 199 -3.50 16.19 -8.12
C VAL A 199 -3.61 14.69 -7.93
N VAL A 200 -4.60 14.21 -7.18
CA VAL A 200 -4.86 12.78 -7.00
C VAL A 200 -5.09 12.08 -8.34
N HIS A 201 -5.88 12.67 -9.24
CA HIS A 201 -6.06 12.16 -10.60
C HIS A 201 -4.77 12.17 -11.41
N ALA A 202 -3.97 13.22 -11.33
CA ALA A 202 -2.71 13.31 -12.08
C ALA A 202 -1.72 12.25 -11.60
N VAL A 203 -1.60 12.04 -10.28
CA VAL A 203 -0.73 11.02 -9.69
C VAL A 203 -1.19 9.62 -10.11
N PHE A 204 -2.48 9.29 -9.93
CA PHE A 204 -2.98 7.96 -10.30
C PHE A 204 -3.04 7.76 -11.82
N GLY A 205 -3.44 8.76 -12.59
CA GLY A 205 -3.42 8.73 -14.05
C GLY A 205 -2.00 8.55 -14.62
N ALA A 206 -1.01 9.27 -14.09
CA ALA A 206 0.39 9.07 -14.48
C ALA A 206 0.89 7.68 -14.09
N SER A 207 0.50 7.16 -12.92
CA SER A 207 0.91 5.80 -12.51
C SER A 207 0.34 4.70 -13.41
N ILE A 208 -0.86 4.90 -13.97
CA ILE A 208 -1.43 4.02 -15.00
C ILE A 208 -0.56 4.03 -16.27
N LEU A 209 -0.11 5.21 -16.70
CA LEU A 209 0.73 5.36 -17.90
C LEU A 209 2.16 4.82 -17.72
N ILE A 210 2.70 4.84 -16.50
CA ILE A 210 4.10 4.46 -16.19
C ILE A 210 4.24 2.96 -15.88
N GLY A 211 3.14 2.23 -15.69
CA GLY A 211 3.14 0.79 -15.45
C GLY A 211 2.88 0.42 -13.99
N SER A 212 1.59 0.30 -13.67
CA SER A 212 0.98 -0.65 -12.71
C SER A 212 1.66 -0.84 -11.33
N THR A 213 2.06 0.21 -10.62
CA THR A 213 2.46 0.09 -9.20
C THR A 213 1.38 0.58 -8.24
N LEU A 214 0.50 1.49 -8.66
CA LEU A 214 -0.61 2.00 -7.85
C LEU A 214 -1.93 1.41 -8.36
N ASN A 215 -2.25 0.21 -7.90
CA ASN A 215 -3.59 -0.35 -8.08
C ASN A 215 -4.54 0.37 -7.12
N LEU A 216 -5.40 1.22 -7.67
CA LEU A 216 -6.44 1.92 -6.94
C LEU A 216 -7.78 1.23 -7.18
N ASP A 217 -8.44 0.78 -6.13
CA ASP A 217 -9.79 0.25 -6.24
C ASP A 217 -10.81 1.39 -6.41
N VAL A 218 -11.84 1.18 -7.24
CA VAL A 218 -12.87 2.19 -7.54
C VAL A 218 -13.57 2.68 -6.27
N TRP A 219 -13.75 1.82 -5.28
CA TRP A 219 -14.36 2.16 -4.00
C TRP A 219 -13.44 3.00 -3.12
N GLN A 220 -12.12 2.83 -3.20
CA GLN A 220 -11.18 3.73 -2.53
C GLN A 220 -11.30 5.14 -3.11
N TYR A 221 -11.36 5.23 -4.43
CA TYR A 221 -11.52 6.51 -5.12
C TYR A 221 -12.86 7.18 -4.80
N LEU A 222 -13.97 6.42 -4.79
CA LEU A 222 -15.27 6.92 -4.33
C LEU A 222 -15.23 7.33 -2.86
N GLY A 223 -14.52 6.58 -2.01
CA GLY A 223 -14.27 6.91 -0.62
C GLY A 223 -13.54 8.25 -0.46
N PHE A 224 -12.52 8.50 -1.27
CA PHE A 224 -11.81 9.78 -1.34
C PHE A 224 -12.71 10.92 -1.79
N LEU A 225 -13.56 10.72 -2.81
CA LEU A 225 -14.53 11.73 -3.23
C LEU A 225 -15.57 12.03 -2.14
N LEU A 226 -16.09 10.99 -1.46
CA LEU A 226 -17.00 11.14 -0.34
C LEU A 226 -16.36 11.92 0.82
N ALA A 227 -15.14 11.53 1.21
CA ALA A 227 -14.37 12.22 2.23
C ALA A 227 -14.10 13.68 1.84
N SER A 228 -13.71 13.94 0.59
CA SER A 228 -13.50 15.31 0.07
C SER A 228 -14.80 16.12 0.04
N SER A 229 -15.94 15.51 -0.26
CA SER A 229 -17.24 16.21 -0.25
C SER A 229 -17.67 16.59 1.16
N ALA A 230 -17.32 15.78 2.17
CA ALA A 230 -17.64 16.04 3.56
C ALA A 230 -16.90 17.27 4.13
N THR A 231 -15.82 17.70 3.49
CA THR A 231 -15.08 18.91 3.87
C THR A 231 -15.67 20.20 3.28
N LEU A 232 -16.60 20.09 2.31
CA LEU A 232 -17.32 21.23 1.75
C LEU A 232 -18.49 21.64 2.65
N THR A 233 -18.62 22.93 2.91
CA THR A 233 -19.83 23.49 3.52
C THR A 233 -20.79 24.03 2.47
N TRP A 234 -22.10 24.09 2.79
CA TRP A 234 -23.09 24.74 1.91
C TRP A 234 -22.74 26.21 1.67
N THR A 235 -22.11 26.86 2.65
CA THR A 235 -21.59 28.22 2.52
C THR A 235 -20.44 28.30 1.53
N ASP A 236 -19.53 27.31 1.50
CA ASP A 236 -18.43 27.28 0.52
C ASP A 236 -18.97 27.10 -0.90
N LEU A 237 -19.96 26.20 -1.07
CA LEU A 237 -20.59 25.98 -2.36
C LEU A 237 -21.38 27.21 -2.81
N GLY A 238 -22.16 27.81 -1.90
CA GLY A 238 -22.93 29.02 -2.17
C GLY A 238 -22.03 30.22 -2.51
N PHE A 239 -20.88 30.35 -1.84
CA PHE A 239 -19.88 31.36 -2.17
C PHE A 239 -19.31 31.12 -3.57
N ALA A 240 -18.90 29.89 -3.89
CA ALA A 240 -18.38 29.54 -5.22
C ALA A 240 -19.37 29.88 -6.34
N VAL A 241 -20.64 29.50 -6.15
CA VAL A 241 -21.71 29.76 -7.12
C VAL A 241 -21.95 31.26 -7.29
N LYS A 242 -21.99 32.02 -6.19
CA LYS A 242 -22.15 33.48 -6.25
C LYS A 242 -20.98 34.15 -6.97
N THR A 243 -19.74 33.76 -6.66
CA THR A 243 -18.55 34.27 -7.35
C THR A 243 -18.60 33.94 -8.84
N ALA A 244 -18.92 32.69 -9.20
CA ALA A 244 -19.06 32.30 -10.60
C ALA A 244 -20.16 33.08 -11.34
N GLN A 245 -21.30 33.30 -10.71
CA GLN A 245 -22.40 34.10 -11.26
C GLN A 245 -22.01 35.57 -11.46
N GLN A 246 -21.29 36.16 -10.50
CA GLN A 246 -20.79 37.53 -10.60
C GLN A 246 -19.78 37.69 -11.74
N GLU A 247 -18.87 36.74 -11.91
CA GLU A 247 -17.92 36.75 -13.02
C GLU A 247 -18.63 36.64 -14.38
N VAL A 248 -19.58 35.72 -14.53
CA VAL A 248 -20.37 35.59 -15.77
C VAL A 248 -21.17 36.88 -16.06
N ALA A 249 -21.71 37.53 -15.03
CA ALA A 249 -22.41 38.79 -15.17
C ALA A 249 -21.48 39.93 -15.63
N ASN A 250 -20.25 39.99 -15.08
CA ASN A 250 -19.25 40.99 -15.43
C ASN A 250 -18.77 40.83 -16.88
N VAL A 251 -18.45 39.61 -17.32
CA VAL A 251 -18.05 39.31 -18.71
C VAL A 251 -19.16 39.68 -19.71
N ARG A 252 -20.43 39.52 -19.34
CA ARG A 252 -21.56 39.86 -20.21
C ARG A 252 -21.79 41.38 -20.36
N MET A 253 -21.38 42.18 -19.37
CA MET A 253 -21.61 43.63 -19.33
C MET A 253 -20.49 44.44 -19.99
N GLU A 254 -19.29 43.87 -20.11
CA GLU A 254 -18.12 44.53 -20.69
C GLU A 254 -18.24 44.84 -22.20
N PRO A 255 -18.73 43.94 -23.09
CA PRO A 255 -18.92 44.29 -24.50
C PRO A 255 -20.03 45.33 -24.72
N LEU A 256 -20.98 45.44 -23.78
CA LEU A 256 -22.06 46.44 -23.83
C LEU A 256 -21.57 47.84 -23.44
N LYS A 257 -20.60 47.94 -22.51
CA LYS A 257 -19.98 49.20 -22.12
C LYS A 257 -19.00 49.72 -23.15
N VAL A 258 -18.25 48.84 -23.82
CA VAL A 258 -17.35 49.24 -24.92
C VAL A 258 -18.16 49.77 -26.10
N THR A 259 -19.29 49.14 -26.45
CA THR A 259 -20.19 49.66 -27.49
C THR A 259 -20.89 50.96 -27.10
N LEU A 260 -21.27 51.16 -25.83
CA LEU A 260 -21.81 52.43 -25.37
C LEU A 260 -20.75 53.55 -25.33
N ALA A 261 -19.53 53.26 -24.89
CA ALA A 261 -18.44 54.23 -24.84
C ALA A 261 -17.92 54.59 -26.25
N GLU A 262 -17.96 53.64 -27.20
CA GLU A 262 -17.67 53.88 -28.62
C GLU A 262 -18.79 54.67 -29.32
N GLN A 263 -20.03 54.59 -28.80
CA GLN A 263 -21.15 55.39 -29.27
C GLN A 263 -21.15 56.82 -28.67
N GLU A 264 -20.65 57.01 -27.45
CA GLU A 264 -20.44 58.34 -26.85
C GLU A 264 -19.20 59.06 -27.42
N SER A 265 -18.14 58.34 -27.80
CA SER A 265 -16.93 58.94 -28.38
C SER A 265 -17.08 59.39 -29.84
N LEU A 266 -18.17 59.02 -30.52
CA LEU A 266 -18.52 59.52 -31.86
C LEU A 266 -19.11 60.94 -31.87
N ILE A 267 -19.23 61.61 -30.71
CA ILE A 267 -19.81 62.96 -30.58
C ILE A 267 -18.75 64.06 -30.30
N GLU A 268 -17.48 63.74 -30.04
CA GLU A 268 -16.42 64.74 -29.88
C GLU A 268 -15.23 64.53 -30.84
N GLU A 269 -15.07 65.49 -31.76
CA GLU A 269 -13.92 65.63 -32.68
C GLU A 269 -12.81 66.53 -32.05
N PRO A 270 -11.57 66.59 -32.58
CA PRO A 270 -10.42 66.05 -31.85
C PRO A 270 -9.35 67.10 -31.50
N VAL A 271 -8.58 66.85 -30.43
CA VAL A 271 -7.23 67.41 -30.28
C VAL A 271 -6.25 66.28 -30.04
N ALA A 272 -5.21 66.28 -30.86
CA ALA A 272 -4.23 65.23 -31.03
C ALA A 272 -3.50 64.84 -29.74
N SER A 273 -3.52 63.54 -29.41
CA SER A 273 -2.37 62.88 -28.83
C SER A 273 -2.22 61.48 -29.41
N LYS A 274 -1.13 61.32 -30.15
CA LYS A 274 -0.64 60.07 -30.71
C LYS A 274 -0.07 59.26 -29.55
N ASP A 275 -0.79 58.22 -29.12
CA ASP A 275 -0.17 57.06 -28.46
C ASP A 275 -1.01 55.80 -28.65
N SER A 276 -0.30 54.69 -28.70
CA SER A 276 -0.68 53.39 -29.25
C SER A 276 -1.90 52.74 -28.58
N ASN A 277 -3.07 52.81 -29.23
CA ASN A 277 -4.19 51.92 -28.95
C ASN A 277 -3.96 50.57 -29.66
N GLN A 278 -3.19 49.70 -29.02
CA GLN A 278 -3.20 48.28 -29.35
C GLN A 278 -4.36 47.65 -28.57
N PRO A 279 -5.42 47.14 -29.24
CA PRO A 279 -6.55 46.53 -28.54
C PRO A 279 -6.02 45.39 -27.70
N SER A 280 -6.24 45.45 -26.39
CA SER A 280 -5.73 44.43 -25.49
C SER A 280 -6.56 43.16 -25.69
N ASP A 281 -5.98 42.13 -26.29
CA ASP A 281 -6.56 40.79 -26.46
C ASP A 281 -6.75 40.02 -25.12
N ALA A 282 -6.52 40.69 -23.99
CA ALA A 282 -6.59 40.15 -22.64
C ALA A 282 -7.95 39.53 -22.23
N PRO A 283 -9.14 40.08 -22.58
CA PRO A 283 -10.40 39.53 -22.09
C PRO A 283 -10.78 38.21 -22.82
N LEU A 284 -10.37 38.06 -24.08
CA LEU A 284 -10.61 36.83 -24.85
C LEU A 284 -9.76 35.67 -24.30
N LEU A 285 -8.48 35.92 -24.03
CA LEU A 285 -7.55 34.95 -23.43
C LEU A 285 -8.00 34.51 -22.02
N ARG A 286 -8.51 35.43 -21.20
CA ARG A 286 -9.05 35.12 -19.86
C ARG A 286 -10.28 34.20 -19.96
N THR A 287 -11.20 34.51 -20.88
CA THR A 287 -12.43 33.72 -21.08
C THR A 287 -12.12 32.31 -21.60
N ILE A 288 -11.19 32.19 -22.56
CA ILE A 288 -10.75 30.90 -23.10
C ILE A 288 -10.08 30.05 -22.00
N SER A 289 -9.28 30.65 -21.13
CA SER A 289 -8.64 29.95 -20.01
C SER A 289 -9.65 29.37 -19.01
N THR A 290 -10.68 30.13 -18.63
CA THR A 290 -11.75 29.66 -17.73
C THR A 290 -12.61 28.55 -18.34
N TRP A 291 -12.94 28.65 -19.64
CA TRP A 291 -13.70 27.60 -20.32
C TRP A 291 -12.87 26.34 -20.54
N PHE A 292 -11.60 26.48 -20.90
CA PHE A 292 -10.69 25.35 -21.04
C PHE A 292 -10.50 24.62 -19.71
N THR A 293 -10.31 25.34 -18.61
CA THR A 293 -10.18 24.76 -17.27
C THR A 293 -11.48 24.10 -16.79
N ALA A 294 -12.65 24.72 -17.01
CA ALA A 294 -13.93 24.11 -16.67
C ALA A 294 -14.24 22.85 -17.51
N THR A 295 -13.89 22.88 -18.80
CA THR A 295 -14.09 21.73 -19.71
C THR A 295 -13.13 20.60 -19.38
N LEU A 296 -11.85 20.90 -19.14
CA LEU A 296 -10.86 19.93 -18.66
C LEU A 296 -11.28 19.34 -17.30
N PHE A 297 -11.86 20.15 -16.43
CA PHE A 297 -12.40 19.73 -15.13
C PHE A 297 -13.57 18.74 -15.28
N PHE A 298 -14.58 19.06 -16.09
CA PHE A 298 -15.69 18.15 -16.36
C PHE A 298 -15.21 16.88 -17.08
N ALA A 299 -14.26 17.02 -18.01
CA ALA A 299 -13.62 15.89 -18.65
C ALA A 299 -12.92 15.00 -17.62
N VAL A 300 -12.14 15.54 -16.68
CA VAL A 300 -11.45 14.74 -15.65
C VAL A 300 -12.44 14.09 -14.67
N LEU A 301 -13.46 14.81 -14.19
CA LEU A 301 -14.46 14.24 -13.28
C LEU A 301 -15.35 13.16 -13.91
N ILE A 302 -15.63 13.28 -15.21
CA ILE A 302 -16.45 12.29 -15.93
C ILE A 302 -15.54 11.16 -16.44
N ILE A 303 -14.47 11.48 -17.16
CA ILE A 303 -13.59 10.50 -17.82
C ILE A 303 -12.69 9.77 -16.81
N GLY A 304 -12.27 10.42 -15.71
CA GLY A 304 -11.42 9.82 -14.68
C GLY A 304 -12.01 8.53 -14.09
N PRO A 305 -13.24 8.55 -13.57
CA PRO A 305 -13.95 7.33 -13.16
C PRO A 305 -14.07 6.29 -14.28
N PHE A 306 -14.35 6.70 -15.53
CA PHE A 306 -14.41 5.77 -16.66
C PHE A 306 -13.07 5.10 -16.96
N LEU A 307 -11.95 5.84 -16.89
CA LEU A 307 -10.60 5.28 -17.09
C LEU A 307 -10.21 4.34 -15.95
N VAL A 308 -10.52 4.69 -14.70
CA VAL A 308 -10.28 3.81 -13.54
C VAL A 308 -11.13 2.54 -13.63
N ILE A 309 -12.41 2.66 -13.98
CA ILE A 309 -13.31 1.52 -14.17
C ILE A 309 -12.83 0.65 -15.34
N GLN A 310 -12.42 1.25 -16.46
CA GLN A 310 -11.92 0.51 -17.62
C GLN A 310 -10.63 -0.25 -17.28
N GLN A 311 -9.70 0.36 -16.54
CA GLN A 311 -8.48 -0.30 -16.06
C GLN A 311 -8.80 -1.44 -15.09
N GLY A 312 -9.73 -1.22 -14.15
CA GLY A 312 -10.21 -2.27 -13.24
C GLY A 312 -10.78 -3.47 -13.99
N VAL A 313 -11.60 -3.23 -15.01
CA VAL A 313 -12.17 -4.27 -15.87
C VAL A 313 -11.10 -4.95 -16.74
N TYR A 314 -10.07 -4.21 -17.20
CA TYR A 314 -8.99 -4.77 -18.01
C TYR A 314 -8.05 -5.66 -17.19
N ASN A 315 -7.69 -5.23 -15.98
CA ASN A 315 -6.89 -6.02 -15.05
C ASN A 315 -7.64 -7.28 -14.57
N LEU A 316 -8.96 -7.20 -14.37
CA LEU A 316 -9.80 -8.36 -14.05
C LEU A 316 -9.82 -9.42 -15.18
N ARG A 317 -9.61 -9.03 -16.44
CA ARG A 317 -9.56 -9.96 -17.59
C ARG A 317 -8.19 -10.59 -17.84
N ALA A 318 -7.12 -10.06 -17.26
CA ALA A 318 -5.75 -10.42 -17.63
C ALA A 318 -5.08 -11.47 -16.72
N VAL A 319 -5.71 -11.88 -15.62
CA VAL A 319 -5.10 -12.83 -14.68
C VAL A 319 -5.65 -14.23 -14.92
N THR A 320 -5.26 -14.85 -16.04
CA THR A 320 -5.31 -16.32 -16.10
C THR A 320 -4.26 -16.84 -15.11
N PRO A 321 -4.64 -17.66 -14.11
CA PRO A 321 -3.65 -18.31 -13.26
C PRO A 321 -2.69 -19.10 -14.15
N SER A 322 -1.39 -18.99 -13.92
CA SER A 322 -0.42 -19.91 -14.50
C SER A 322 -0.68 -21.27 -13.86
N PHE A 323 -1.32 -22.15 -14.63
CA PHE A 323 -1.45 -23.54 -14.23
C PHE A 323 -0.15 -24.24 -14.56
N TRP A 324 0.34 -25.00 -13.59
CA TRP A 324 1.54 -25.79 -13.79
C TRP A 324 1.17 -27.18 -14.31
N ASP A 325 1.56 -27.44 -15.56
CA ASP A 325 1.36 -28.71 -16.26
C ASP A 325 2.68 -29.50 -16.29
N ARG A 326 2.95 -30.26 -15.23
CA ARG A 326 3.96 -31.32 -15.30
C ARG A 326 3.27 -32.65 -15.08
N SER A 327 3.30 -33.46 -16.14
CA SER A 327 2.49 -34.65 -16.42
C SER A 327 2.73 -35.88 -15.54
N GLY A 328 3.27 -35.72 -14.32
CA GLY A 328 3.44 -36.81 -13.36
C GLY A 328 2.20 -37.00 -12.49
N THR A 329 1.07 -37.43 -13.06
CA THR A 329 -0.14 -37.74 -12.30
C THR A 329 0.11 -38.95 -11.39
N SER A 330 0.54 -38.68 -10.16
CA SER A 330 0.58 -39.71 -9.11
C SER A 330 -0.85 -39.96 -8.64
N ALA A 331 -1.24 -41.23 -8.52
CA ALA A 331 -2.53 -41.62 -7.94
C ALA A 331 -2.74 -40.91 -6.58
N ARG A 332 -3.97 -40.41 -6.32
CA ARG A 332 -4.31 -39.73 -5.06
C ARG A 332 -3.79 -40.51 -3.86
N SER A 333 -3.18 -39.79 -2.92
CA SER A 333 -2.72 -40.35 -1.65
C SER A 333 -3.92 -40.81 -0.83
N SER A 334 -3.69 -41.79 0.05
CA SER A 334 -4.68 -42.15 1.08
C SER A 334 -4.86 -41.03 2.11
N ARG A 335 -3.88 -40.13 2.22
CA ARG A 335 -3.87 -38.96 3.12
C ARG A 335 -4.11 -37.69 2.30
N ALA A 336 -5.25 -37.05 2.52
CA ALA A 336 -5.62 -35.85 1.77
C ALA A 336 -4.86 -34.59 2.23
N LEU A 337 -4.62 -34.46 3.55
CA LEU A 337 -3.93 -33.32 4.14
C LEU A 337 -3.07 -33.74 5.35
N GLU A 338 -1.87 -33.18 5.42
CA GLU A 338 -0.98 -33.25 6.59
C GLU A 338 -0.69 -31.87 7.15
N LEU A 339 -0.71 -31.74 8.48
CA LEU A 339 -0.23 -30.57 9.21
C LEU A 339 1.12 -30.95 9.84
N VAL A 340 2.22 -30.46 9.27
CA VAL A 340 3.58 -30.72 9.74
C VAL A 340 4.07 -29.52 10.53
N ILE A 341 4.23 -29.71 11.84
CA ILE A 341 4.53 -28.63 12.78
C ILE A 341 5.90 -28.87 13.43
N ALA A 342 6.80 -27.89 13.36
CA ALA A 342 8.07 -27.92 14.08
C ALA A 342 7.94 -27.17 15.42
N ARG A 343 8.15 -27.86 16.55
CA ARG A 343 8.06 -27.30 17.91
C ARG A 343 9.45 -27.20 18.55
N TYR A 344 9.70 -26.13 19.31
CA TYR A 344 10.92 -25.94 20.10
C TYR A 344 10.63 -25.65 21.58
N ASP A 345 9.88 -24.61 21.91
CA ASP A 345 9.59 -24.23 23.31
C ASP A 345 8.13 -23.82 23.55
N GLU A 346 7.29 -23.96 22.53
CA GLU A 346 5.88 -23.63 22.58
C GLU A 346 5.12 -24.58 23.52
N SER A 347 4.10 -24.05 24.22
CA SER A 347 3.27 -24.84 25.13
C SER A 347 2.26 -25.71 24.39
N ALA A 348 1.87 -26.83 25.01
CA ALA A 348 0.87 -27.74 24.44
C ALA A 348 -0.47 -27.02 24.19
N GLU A 349 -0.88 -26.15 25.12
CA GLU A 349 -2.10 -25.34 24.99
C GLU A 349 -2.07 -24.42 23.77
N GLN A 350 -0.96 -23.72 23.54
CA GLN A 350 -0.84 -22.84 22.38
C GLN A 350 -0.92 -23.63 21.08
N VAL A 351 -0.19 -24.75 21.00
CA VAL A 351 -0.17 -25.61 19.80
C VAL A 351 -1.53 -26.27 19.56
N ALA A 352 -2.20 -26.75 20.61
CA ALA A 352 -3.55 -27.30 20.54
C ALA A 352 -4.56 -26.27 20.00
N ASN A 353 -4.51 -25.04 20.52
CA ASN A 353 -5.40 -23.96 20.09
C ASN A 353 -5.21 -23.64 18.60
N ASP A 354 -3.96 -23.57 18.12
CA ASP A 354 -3.67 -23.33 16.72
C ASP A 354 -4.16 -24.49 15.83
N ILE A 355 -3.86 -25.74 16.19
CA ILE A 355 -4.31 -26.93 15.43
C ILE A 355 -5.84 -26.99 15.39
N ASN A 356 -6.50 -26.89 16.54
CA ASN A 356 -7.96 -26.92 16.64
C ASN A 356 -8.59 -25.83 15.76
N ALA A 357 -7.98 -24.63 15.73
CA ALA A 357 -8.43 -23.52 14.91
C ALA A 357 -8.30 -23.77 13.40
N LEU A 358 -7.29 -24.54 12.97
CA LEU A 358 -7.06 -24.94 11.58
C LEU A 358 -7.96 -26.08 11.13
N VAL A 359 -8.08 -27.16 11.92
CA VAL A 359 -8.90 -28.31 11.55
C VAL A 359 -10.40 -27.98 11.53
N MET A 360 -10.82 -26.95 12.28
CA MET A 360 -12.19 -26.42 12.22
C MET A 360 -12.48 -25.59 10.95
N LEU A 361 -11.51 -25.35 10.08
CA LEU A 361 -11.74 -24.60 8.85
C LEU A 361 -12.61 -25.41 7.87
N PRO A 362 -13.62 -24.81 7.22
CA PRO A 362 -14.53 -25.54 6.33
C PRO A 362 -13.86 -26.25 5.15
N ASN A 363 -12.70 -25.76 4.71
CA ASN A 363 -11.91 -26.33 3.62
C ASN A 363 -10.79 -27.27 4.07
N LEU A 364 -10.50 -27.37 5.37
CA LEU A 364 -9.51 -28.32 5.91
C LEU A 364 -10.17 -29.48 6.67
N GLY A 365 -11.18 -29.22 7.49
CA GLY A 365 -11.83 -30.22 8.34
C GLY A 365 -12.31 -31.47 7.57
N PRO A 366 -12.99 -31.32 6.42
CA PRO A 366 -13.43 -32.47 5.62
C PRO A 366 -12.29 -33.34 5.07
N LEU A 367 -11.04 -32.84 5.07
CA LEU A 367 -9.87 -33.60 4.63
C LEU A 367 -9.30 -34.51 5.73
N ASN A 368 -9.84 -34.45 6.95
CA ASN A 368 -9.37 -35.20 8.13
C ASN A 368 -7.84 -35.14 8.27
N PRO A 369 -7.28 -33.93 8.52
CA PRO A 369 -5.84 -33.73 8.51
C PRO A 369 -5.12 -34.61 9.53
N ASN A 370 -4.02 -35.24 9.10
CA ASN A 370 -3.09 -35.91 10.02
C ASN A 370 -2.11 -34.87 10.57
N VAL A 371 -1.97 -34.81 11.89
CA VAL A 371 -1.07 -33.87 12.56
C VAL A 371 0.23 -34.58 12.91
N ILE A 372 1.34 -34.05 12.41
CA ILE A 372 2.69 -34.55 12.68
C ILE A 372 3.50 -33.43 13.30
N ILE A 373 3.98 -33.65 14.53
CA ILE A 373 4.80 -32.69 15.25
C ILE A 373 6.22 -33.22 15.35
N TYR A 374 7.17 -32.43 14.84
CA TYR A 374 8.58 -32.63 15.11
C TYR A 374 8.96 -31.82 16.34
N ASP A 375 9.03 -32.52 17.48
CA ASP A 375 9.40 -31.91 18.74
C ASP A 375 10.92 -31.85 18.86
N LYS A 376 11.45 -30.61 18.83
CA LYS A 376 12.87 -30.30 18.88
C LYS A 376 13.25 -29.63 20.19
N ALA A 377 12.37 -29.65 21.19
CA ALA A 377 12.63 -29.09 22.51
C ALA A 377 13.75 -29.83 23.24
N GLU A 378 14.49 -29.12 24.09
CA GLU A 378 15.48 -29.76 24.97
C GLU A 378 14.83 -30.75 25.94
N ASP A 379 13.55 -30.51 26.29
CA ASP A 379 12.76 -31.33 27.22
C ASP A 379 11.85 -32.36 26.52
N ALA A 380 11.96 -32.54 25.21
CA ALA A 380 11.04 -33.37 24.41
C ALA A 380 10.95 -34.83 24.91
N ASN A 381 12.02 -35.40 25.47
CA ASN A 381 12.04 -36.77 25.99
C ASN A 381 11.61 -36.88 27.47
N THR A 382 11.45 -35.76 28.17
CA THR A 382 11.24 -35.73 29.62
C THR A 382 9.96 -35.00 30.04
N SER A 383 9.35 -34.26 29.13
CA SER A 383 8.13 -33.49 29.38
C SER A 383 6.88 -34.35 29.16
N THR A 384 5.78 -33.98 29.81
CA THR A 384 4.42 -34.50 29.56
C THR A 384 3.76 -33.82 28.36
N TRP A 385 4.53 -33.05 27.58
CA TRP A 385 3.99 -32.11 26.60
C TRP A 385 3.12 -32.78 25.53
N ALA A 386 3.53 -33.96 25.06
CA ALA A 386 2.78 -34.70 24.05
C ALA A 386 1.44 -35.22 24.58
N ASP A 387 1.42 -35.72 25.83
CA ASP A 387 0.20 -36.17 26.51
C ASP A 387 -0.74 -34.98 26.76
N ASP A 388 -0.19 -33.87 27.27
CA ASP A 388 -0.93 -32.63 27.50
C ASP A 388 -1.54 -32.09 26.19
N LEU A 389 -0.81 -32.21 25.07
CA LEU A 389 -1.32 -31.82 23.75
C LEU A 389 -2.46 -32.73 23.31
N GLU A 390 -2.32 -34.04 23.40
CA GLU A 390 -3.35 -35.00 23.00
C GLU A 390 -4.67 -34.77 23.76
N ASP A 391 -4.58 -34.49 25.07
CA ASP A 391 -5.74 -34.16 25.91
C ASP A 391 -6.46 -32.86 25.52
N LEU A 392 -5.76 -31.92 24.89
CA LEU A 392 -6.27 -30.60 24.48
C LEU A 392 -6.78 -30.56 23.04
N LEU A 393 -6.43 -31.54 22.20
CA LEU A 393 -6.89 -31.63 20.82
C LEU A 393 -8.34 -32.06 20.73
N LEU A 394 -9.02 -31.65 19.65
CA LEU A 394 -10.37 -32.18 19.38
C LEU A 394 -10.32 -33.71 19.19
N PRO A 395 -11.38 -34.43 19.61
CA PRO A 395 -11.44 -35.87 19.42
C PRO A 395 -11.25 -36.25 17.94
N HIS A 396 -10.58 -37.38 17.71
CA HIS A 396 -10.34 -37.98 16.40
C HIS A 396 -9.37 -37.23 15.47
N ILE A 397 -8.61 -36.25 15.96
CA ILE A 397 -7.45 -35.74 15.22
C ILE A 397 -6.32 -36.77 15.35
N PRO A 398 -5.85 -37.40 14.25
CA PRO A 398 -4.69 -38.28 14.32
C PRO A 398 -3.44 -37.44 14.63
N LEU A 399 -2.79 -37.72 15.77
CA LEU A 399 -1.58 -37.05 16.21
C LEU A 399 -0.39 -38.01 16.17
N THR A 400 0.74 -37.55 15.62
CA THR A 400 2.04 -38.20 15.72
C THR A 400 3.06 -37.19 16.21
N VAL A 401 3.67 -37.44 17.38
CA VAL A 401 4.78 -36.62 17.90
C VAL A 401 6.09 -37.39 17.72
N ALA A 402 7.02 -36.79 16.99
CA ALA A 402 8.34 -37.36 16.72
C ALA A 402 9.43 -36.45 17.28
N VAL A 403 10.17 -36.95 18.28
CA VAL A 403 11.30 -36.22 18.87
C VAL A 403 12.47 -36.20 17.89
N LYS A 404 13.00 -35.01 17.59
CA LYS A 404 14.20 -34.81 16.76
C LYS A 404 15.20 -33.89 17.48
N PRO A 405 16.52 -34.06 17.26
CA PRO A 405 17.51 -33.12 17.80
C PRO A 405 17.27 -31.72 17.22
N ASN A 406 17.52 -30.66 18.02
CA ASN A 406 17.44 -29.28 17.55
C ASN A 406 18.62 -28.93 16.62
N ILE A 407 18.58 -29.47 15.41
CA ILE A 407 19.56 -29.23 14.35
C ILE A 407 18.78 -28.75 13.12
N GLY A 408 19.22 -27.66 12.50
CA GLY A 408 18.63 -27.06 11.31
C GLY A 408 17.24 -26.44 11.50
N ARG A 409 16.77 -26.27 12.73
CA ARG A 409 15.49 -25.61 13.10
C ARG A 409 14.30 -26.19 12.31
N GLU A 410 13.30 -25.37 11.98
CA GLU A 410 12.12 -25.77 11.20
C GLU A 410 12.47 -26.22 9.78
N ALA A 411 13.46 -25.60 9.14
CA ALA A 411 13.84 -25.95 7.77
C ALA A 411 14.28 -27.42 7.65
N GLU A 412 15.07 -27.91 8.61
CA GLU A 412 15.43 -29.33 8.66
C GLU A 412 14.24 -30.23 8.99
N ALA A 413 13.30 -29.80 9.83
CA ALA A 413 12.11 -30.58 10.11
C ALA A 413 11.28 -30.79 8.82
N TYR A 414 11.14 -29.75 8.00
CA TYR A 414 10.39 -29.82 6.75
C TYR A 414 11.12 -30.63 5.68
N LEU A 415 12.42 -30.36 5.46
CA LEU A 415 13.24 -31.14 4.51
C LEU A 415 13.33 -32.60 4.94
N GLY A 416 13.51 -32.86 6.24
CA GLY A 416 13.49 -34.19 6.82
C GLY A 416 12.16 -34.89 6.57
N HIS A 417 11.03 -34.21 6.80
CA HIS A 417 9.71 -34.77 6.49
C HIS A 417 9.57 -35.18 5.02
N ILE A 418 9.96 -34.29 4.09
CA ILE A 418 9.92 -34.53 2.65
C ILE A 418 10.75 -35.77 2.28
N LEU A 419 11.95 -35.89 2.84
CA LEU A 419 12.87 -37.01 2.57
C LEU A 419 12.37 -38.31 3.20
N ASP A 420 11.93 -38.27 4.46
CA ASP A 420 11.49 -39.43 5.23
C ASP A 420 10.17 -40.02 4.66
N HIS A 421 9.33 -39.19 4.04
CA HIS A 421 8.01 -39.58 3.51
C HIS A 421 7.92 -39.51 1.98
N TRP A 422 9.05 -39.43 1.27
CA TRP A 422 9.08 -39.19 -0.18
C TRP A 422 8.10 -40.06 -0.99
N ASP A 423 8.01 -41.34 -0.65
CA ASP A 423 7.17 -42.32 -1.34
C ASP A 423 5.69 -42.28 -0.92
N ASP A 424 5.36 -41.66 0.21
CA ASP A 424 4.02 -41.67 0.82
C ASP A 424 3.45 -40.27 1.16
N LEU A 425 4.00 -39.18 0.63
CA LEU A 425 3.47 -37.82 0.89
C LEU A 425 1.94 -37.72 0.74
N ALA A 426 1.29 -36.93 1.63
CA ALA A 426 -0.12 -36.56 1.48
C ALA A 426 -0.38 -35.73 0.22
N ASP A 427 -1.62 -35.66 -0.26
CA ASP A 427 -1.95 -34.85 -1.45
C ASP A 427 -1.53 -33.37 -1.26
N HIS A 428 -1.75 -32.82 -0.06
CA HIS A 428 -1.22 -31.54 0.37
C HIS A 428 -0.58 -31.65 1.76
N THR A 429 0.49 -30.88 1.96
CA THR A 429 1.15 -30.74 3.26
C THR A 429 1.22 -29.27 3.62
N LEU A 430 0.71 -28.91 4.81
CA LEU A 430 0.89 -27.61 5.43
C LEU A 430 2.08 -27.69 6.36
N PHE A 431 3.11 -26.89 6.09
CA PHE A 431 4.27 -26.73 6.94
C PHE A 431 4.13 -25.46 7.77
N SER A 432 4.36 -25.55 9.08
CA SER A 432 4.35 -24.41 9.99
C SER A 432 5.28 -24.62 11.19
N GLN A 433 5.79 -23.54 11.75
CA GLN A 433 6.32 -23.55 13.11
C GLN A 433 5.14 -23.70 14.08
N ALA A 434 5.40 -24.28 15.26
CA ALA A 434 4.49 -24.17 16.39
C ALA A 434 4.30 -22.69 16.75
N ALA A 435 3.14 -22.34 17.34
CA ALA A 435 2.76 -20.95 17.58
C ALA A 435 2.84 -20.10 16.29
N ALA A 436 2.03 -20.47 15.29
CA ALA A 436 2.09 -19.86 13.97
C ALA A 436 2.04 -18.33 14.06
N HIS A 437 3.01 -17.68 13.41
CA HIS A 437 3.09 -16.22 13.42
C HIS A 437 1.82 -15.61 12.80
N ASP A 438 0.95 -15.05 13.65
CA ASP A 438 -0.38 -14.54 13.29
C ASP A 438 -1.33 -15.64 12.74
N ILE A 439 -1.71 -16.56 13.63
CA ILE A 439 -2.68 -17.63 13.33
C ILE A 439 -3.99 -17.11 12.69
N ASN A 440 -4.45 -15.90 13.03
CA ASN A 440 -5.68 -15.36 12.46
C ASN A 440 -5.51 -15.03 10.98
N ALA A 441 -4.40 -14.39 10.62
CA ALA A 441 -4.09 -14.10 9.22
C ALA A 441 -3.85 -15.39 8.42
N LEU A 442 -3.15 -16.37 9.00
CA LEU A 442 -2.93 -17.67 8.37
C LEU A 442 -4.25 -18.40 8.12
N ARG A 443 -5.15 -18.48 9.12
CA ARG A 443 -6.49 -19.08 8.97
C ARG A 443 -7.28 -18.40 7.87
N ARG A 444 -7.23 -17.07 7.83
CA ARG A 444 -7.92 -16.28 6.80
C ARG A 444 -7.37 -16.59 5.40
N ARG A 445 -6.04 -16.67 5.25
CA ARG A 445 -5.38 -17.02 3.99
C ARG A 445 -5.77 -18.41 3.53
N LEU A 446 -5.81 -19.40 4.42
CA LEU A 446 -6.29 -20.74 4.10
C LEU A 446 -7.75 -20.74 3.68
N GLN A 447 -8.65 -20.08 4.42
CA GLN A 447 -10.07 -20.00 4.07
C GLN A 447 -10.31 -19.40 2.68
N ASP A 448 -9.52 -18.41 2.29
CA ASP A 448 -9.74 -17.66 1.06
C ASP A 448 -9.05 -18.26 -0.17
N TYR A 449 -7.96 -19.01 0.02
CA TYR A 449 -7.10 -19.42 -1.08
C TYR A 449 -6.81 -20.92 -1.16
N PHE A 450 -6.91 -21.70 -0.08
CA PHE A 450 -6.64 -23.13 -0.17
C PHE A 450 -7.78 -23.87 -0.87
N VAL A 451 -7.45 -24.47 -2.01
CA VAL A 451 -8.35 -25.18 -2.93
C VAL A 451 -7.70 -26.51 -3.37
N PRO A 452 -8.44 -27.46 -3.94
CA PRO A 452 -7.87 -28.72 -4.42
C PRO A 452 -6.74 -28.58 -5.45
N GLU A 453 -6.73 -27.49 -6.20
CA GLU A 453 -5.72 -27.13 -7.20
C GLU A 453 -4.49 -26.44 -6.57
N THR A 454 -4.41 -26.26 -5.26
CA THR A 454 -3.29 -25.55 -4.61
C THR A 454 -1.96 -26.29 -4.80
N GLY A 455 -1.09 -25.78 -5.68
CA GLY A 455 0.26 -26.29 -5.85
C GLY A 455 1.22 -25.79 -4.79
N PHE A 456 1.26 -24.47 -4.59
CA PHE A 456 2.00 -23.82 -3.51
C PHE A 456 1.30 -22.55 -3.07
N LEU A 457 0.93 -22.47 -1.79
CA LEU A 457 0.31 -21.31 -1.16
C LEU A 457 1.18 -20.84 0.00
N THR A 458 1.73 -19.63 -0.11
CA THR A 458 2.40 -18.98 1.01
C THR A 458 1.37 -18.45 2.02
N LEU A 459 1.58 -18.77 3.30
CA LEU A 459 0.72 -18.34 4.40
C LEU A 459 1.28 -17.11 5.14
N SER A 460 2.45 -16.64 4.72
CA SER A 460 3.12 -15.50 5.32
C SER A 460 2.90 -14.20 4.53
N TYR A 461 3.52 -13.13 5.03
CA TYR A 461 3.76 -11.93 4.25
C TYR A 461 4.51 -12.27 2.96
N VAL A 462 4.04 -11.71 1.85
CA VAL A 462 4.71 -11.74 0.56
C VAL A 462 5.20 -10.32 0.31
N GLY A 463 6.40 -10.01 0.80
CA GLY A 463 6.89 -8.63 0.85
C GLY A 463 8.08 -8.34 -0.05
N GLY A 464 8.78 -9.38 -0.51
CA GLY A 464 10.03 -9.22 -1.27
C GLY A 464 9.88 -9.68 -2.71
N PHE A 465 10.20 -8.80 -3.64
CA PHE A 465 10.37 -9.13 -5.04
C PHE A 465 11.75 -8.71 -5.52
N CYS A 466 12.49 -9.67 -6.08
CA CYS A 466 13.82 -9.46 -6.63
C CYS A 466 13.80 -9.79 -8.12
N SER A 467 13.99 -8.79 -8.98
CA SER A 467 14.07 -9.03 -10.44
C SER A 467 15.23 -9.93 -10.83
N HIS A 468 16.31 -9.93 -10.04
CA HIS A 468 17.47 -10.79 -10.19
C HIS A 468 17.88 -11.34 -8.82
N CYS A 469 18.45 -12.53 -8.80
CA CYS A 469 18.97 -13.14 -7.56
C CYS A 469 20.19 -12.39 -6.96
N SER A 470 21.01 -11.75 -7.79
CA SER A 470 22.18 -10.99 -7.30
C SER A 470 21.76 -9.74 -6.53
N GLY A 471 22.35 -9.55 -5.34
CA GLY A 471 22.05 -8.43 -4.47
C GLY A 471 20.59 -8.38 -3.97
N CYS A 472 19.87 -9.50 -4.04
CA CYS A 472 18.53 -9.61 -3.51
C CYS A 472 18.54 -9.40 -1.99
N LYS A 473 17.62 -8.56 -1.50
CA LYS A 473 17.51 -8.16 -0.11
C LYS A 473 16.06 -7.98 0.28
N ASP A 474 15.83 -8.14 1.56
CA ASP A 474 14.52 -8.06 2.16
C ASP A 474 14.39 -6.81 3.06
N LEU A 475 13.17 -6.46 3.48
CA LEU A 475 12.92 -5.25 4.28
C LEU A 475 13.49 -5.34 5.70
N ALA A 476 13.76 -6.54 6.21
CA ALA A 476 14.36 -6.78 7.52
C ALA A 476 15.90 -6.69 7.47
N GLY A 477 16.47 -6.36 6.31
CA GLY A 477 17.91 -6.20 6.11
C GLY A 477 18.63 -7.52 5.81
N TRP A 478 17.93 -8.65 5.66
CA TRP A 478 18.55 -9.86 5.14
C TRP A 478 18.96 -9.64 3.69
N GLY A 479 20.07 -10.25 3.31
CA GLY A 479 20.48 -10.42 1.93
C GLY A 479 21.17 -11.77 1.81
N GLU A 480 21.65 -12.11 0.62
CA GLU A 480 22.43 -13.33 0.44
C GLU A 480 23.64 -13.05 -0.43
N GLN A 481 24.70 -13.86 -0.24
CA GLN A 481 25.88 -13.86 -1.07
C GLN A 481 25.50 -14.15 -2.53
N ASP A 482 26.16 -13.46 -3.46
CA ASP A 482 25.97 -13.68 -4.89
C ASP A 482 26.21 -15.15 -5.27
N GLY A 483 25.34 -15.68 -6.14
CA GLY A 483 25.36 -17.07 -6.59
C GLY A 483 24.48 -18.01 -5.77
N VAL A 484 24.38 -17.85 -4.45
CA VAL A 484 23.64 -18.82 -3.60
C VAL A 484 22.16 -18.92 -3.98
N LEU A 485 21.48 -17.79 -4.18
CA LEU A 485 20.08 -17.80 -4.59
C LEU A 485 19.89 -18.32 -6.02
N GLU A 486 20.84 -18.03 -6.92
CA GLU A 486 20.84 -18.56 -8.30
C GLU A 486 20.99 -20.08 -8.28
N ASP A 487 21.91 -20.61 -7.48
CA ASP A 487 22.20 -22.04 -7.35
C ASP A 487 20.96 -22.80 -6.86
N ILE A 488 20.31 -22.29 -5.80
CA ILE A 488 19.07 -22.88 -5.28
C ILE A 488 17.96 -22.75 -6.33
N TYR A 489 17.76 -21.57 -6.91
CA TYR A 489 16.70 -21.37 -7.90
C TYR A 489 16.87 -22.32 -9.10
N SER A 490 18.07 -22.37 -9.67
CA SER A 490 18.43 -23.23 -10.80
C SER A 490 18.22 -24.71 -10.49
N MET A 491 18.60 -25.14 -9.28
CA MET A 491 18.43 -26.53 -8.82
C MET A 491 16.96 -26.99 -8.82
N PHE A 492 16.03 -26.11 -8.42
CA PHE A 492 14.60 -26.44 -8.30
C PHE A 492 13.77 -26.02 -9.53
N ASN A 493 14.33 -25.21 -10.44
CA ASN A 493 13.63 -24.67 -11.61
C ASN A 493 14.26 -25.11 -12.93
N ASN A 494 14.65 -26.39 -13.03
CA ASN A 494 15.16 -27.03 -14.26
C ASN A 494 16.39 -26.35 -14.89
N GLY A 495 17.30 -25.83 -14.07
CA GLY A 495 18.48 -25.13 -14.57
C GLY A 495 18.21 -23.73 -15.08
N SER A 496 17.00 -23.19 -14.88
CA SER A 496 16.64 -21.85 -15.36
C SER A 496 17.40 -20.77 -14.60
N HIS A 497 17.71 -19.68 -15.29
CA HIS A 497 18.26 -18.49 -14.65
C HIS A 497 17.28 -17.89 -13.67
N CYS A 498 17.77 -17.41 -12.53
CA CYS A 498 16.92 -16.77 -11.54
C CYS A 498 16.42 -15.42 -12.06
N GLN A 499 15.10 -15.32 -12.18
CA GLN A 499 14.40 -14.10 -12.52
C GLN A 499 13.16 -14.03 -11.65
N ASP A 500 12.77 -12.80 -11.31
CA ASP A 500 11.49 -12.52 -10.65
C ASP A 500 11.29 -13.32 -9.35
N LEU A 501 12.36 -13.43 -8.55
CA LEU A 501 12.35 -14.13 -7.27
C LEU A 501 11.37 -13.50 -6.28
N VAL A 502 10.39 -14.27 -5.85
CA VAL A 502 9.44 -13.90 -4.78
C VAL A 502 9.94 -14.48 -3.46
N LEU A 503 10.19 -13.61 -2.49
CA LEU A 503 10.61 -14.00 -1.16
C LEU A 503 9.39 -14.29 -0.28
N ALA A 504 9.38 -15.48 0.32
CA ALA A 504 8.47 -15.82 1.42
C ALA A 504 9.10 -15.44 2.77
N TYR A 505 8.29 -15.46 3.83
CA TYR A 505 8.76 -15.18 5.19
C TYR A 505 8.22 -16.22 6.16
N ARG A 506 8.86 -16.40 7.32
CA ARG A 506 8.35 -17.24 8.44
C ARG A 506 8.17 -18.74 8.17
N GLY A 507 8.44 -19.23 6.95
CA GLY A 507 8.42 -20.65 6.64
C GLY A 507 7.07 -21.34 6.88
N GLN A 508 5.96 -20.65 6.59
CA GLN A 508 4.60 -21.21 6.70
C GLN A 508 3.93 -21.25 5.33
N PHE A 509 3.61 -22.45 4.84
CA PHE A 509 3.08 -22.64 3.49
C PHE A 509 2.33 -23.97 3.36
N VAL A 510 1.46 -24.04 2.35
CA VAL A 510 0.88 -25.30 1.85
C VAL A 510 1.53 -25.64 0.54
N VAL A 511 1.84 -26.92 0.33
CA VAL A 511 2.38 -27.41 -0.92
C VAL A 511 1.74 -28.73 -1.32
N SER A 512 1.55 -28.96 -2.62
CA SER A 512 1.10 -30.23 -3.14
C SER A 512 2.25 -31.24 -3.20
N ARG A 513 1.92 -32.52 -3.07
CA ARG A 513 2.90 -33.58 -3.35
C ARG A 513 3.48 -33.50 -4.76
N ASN A 514 2.69 -33.06 -5.73
CA ASN A 514 3.15 -32.95 -7.12
C ASN A 514 4.29 -31.94 -7.25
N ARG A 515 4.22 -30.80 -6.54
CA ARG A 515 5.31 -29.83 -6.48
C ARG A 515 6.53 -30.35 -5.74
N ILE A 516 6.35 -31.11 -4.67
CA ILE A 516 7.49 -31.73 -3.98
C ILE A 516 8.20 -32.70 -4.93
N ARG A 517 7.45 -33.59 -5.58
CA ARG A 517 7.97 -34.65 -6.47
C ARG A 517 8.43 -34.17 -7.85
N SER A 518 8.14 -32.94 -8.22
CA SER A 518 8.61 -32.36 -9.48
C SER A 518 10.11 -32.07 -9.47
N ASN A 519 10.71 -32.09 -8.29
CA ASN A 519 12.13 -31.90 -8.04
C ASN A 519 12.80 -33.25 -7.78
N ASP A 520 14.12 -33.33 -8.02
CA ASP A 520 14.90 -34.50 -7.63
C ASP A 520 15.01 -34.55 -6.09
N ILE A 521 14.76 -35.71 -5.49
CA ILE A 521 14.95 -35.94 -4.04
C ILE A 521 16.33 -35.50 -3.55
N LYS A 522 17.36 -35.63 -4.40
CA LYS A 522 18.74 -35.23 -4.09
C LYS A 522 18.89 -33.72 -3.89
N ALA A 523 18.03 -32.90 -4.50
CA ALA A 523 18.03 -31.46 -4.28
C ALA A 523 17.65 -31.12 -2.84
N TYR A 524 16.59 -31.75 -2.31
CA TYR A 524 16.20 -31.58 -0.90
C TYR A 524 17.27 -32.12 0.05
N GLN A 525 17.89 -33.26 -0.29
CA GLN A 525 19.00 -33.81 0.48
C GLN A 525 20.21 -32.87 0.50
N HIS A 526 20.52 -32.22 -0.61
CA HIS A 526 21.59 -31.23 -0.70
C HIS A 526 21.32 -30.03 0.22
N LEU A 527 20.12 -29.42 0.14
CA LEU A 527 19.75 -28.33 1.04
C LEU A 527 19.80 -28.75 2.52
N ARG A 528 19.34 -29.96 2.83
CA ARG A 528 19.38 -30.47 4.21
C ARG A 528 20.82 -30.61 4.69
N ASN A 529 21.73 -31.14 3.87
CA ASN A 529 23.14 -31.30 4.24
C ASN A 529 23.80 -29.94 4.55
N GLN A 530 23.48 -28.90 3.78
CA GLN A 530 23.97 -27.53 4.01
C GLN A 530 23.49 -26.91 5.33
N LEU A 531 22.45 -27.47 5.96
CA LEU A 531 21.94 -27.00 7.26
C LEU A 531 22.53 -27.77 8.45
N ILE A 532 22.92 -29.04 8.24
CA ILE A 532 23.21 -29.97 9.34
C ILE A 532 24.68 -30.40 9.40
N ASP A 533 25.44 -30.27 8.31
CA ASP A 533 26.86 -30.59 8.28
C ASP A 533 27.69 -29.33 8.58
N MET A 534 28.26 -29.26 9.78
CA MET A 534 29.16 -28.17 10.20
C MET A 534 30.38 -28.00 9.27
N ASN A 535 30.70 -29.02 8.46
CA ASN A 535 31.78 -28.94 7.48
C ASN A 535 31.36 -28.36 6.13
N ASP A 536 30.08 -28.07 5.91
CA ASP A 536 29.64 -27.39 4.69
C ASP A 536 30.12 -25.93 4.65
N ASP A 537 30.31 -25.40 3.45
CA ASP A 537 30.77 -24.02 3.24
C ASP A 537 29.77 -22.99 3.79
N LYS A 538 28.48 -23.36 3.93
CA LYS A 538 27.45 -22.52 4.55
C LYS A 538 27.64 -22.30 6.06
N HIS A 539 28.56 -23.02 6.69
CA HIS A 539 28.95 -22.84 8.09
C HIS A 539 30.35 -22.20 8.24
N LYS A 540 30.95 -21.70 7.15
CA LYS A 540 32.35 -21.25 7.11
C LYS A 540 32.51 -19.89 6.46
N MET A 541 33.69 -19.30 6.63
CA MET A 541 34.10 -18.14 5.84
C MET A 541 34.38 -18.58 4.38
N PRO A 542 34.01 -17.77 3.37
CA PRO A 542 33.52 -16.39 3.48
C PRO A 542 31.99 -16.26 3.63
N TYR A 543 31.21 -17.35 3.58
CA TYR A 543 29.74 -17.29 3.63
C TYR A 543 29.21 -16.57 4.88
N LEU A 544 29.89 -16.73 6.02
CA LEU A 544 29.52 -16.07 7.27
C LEU A 544 29.89 -14.57 7.33
N ASP A 545 30.67 -14.05 6.39
CA ASP A 545 31.10 -12.64 6.33
C ASP A 545 30.09 -11.76 5.57
N GLN A 546 28.81 -11.89 5.92
CA GLN A 546 27.74 -11.11 5.33
C GLN A 546 27.29 -10.00 6.28
N ASN A 547 27.06 -8.80 5.73
CA ASN A 547 26.70 -7.62 6.53
C ASN A 547 25.48 -7.83 7.43
N TRP A 548 24.48 -8.59 6.98
CA TRP A 548 23.26 -8.87 7.75
C TRP A 548 23.47 -9.90 8.87
N MET A 549 24.56 -10.68 8.81
CA MET A 549 25.00 -11.63 9.84
C MET A 549 25.94 -11.00 10.87
N ALA A 550 26.28 -9.71 10.77
CA ALA A 550 27.24 -9.07 11.67
C ALA A 550 26.84 -9.22 13.15
N GLY A 551 27.68 -9.92 13.92
CA GLY A 551 27.45 -10.22 15.34
C GLY A 551 26.58 -11.45 15.62
N ARG A 552 26.09 -12.15 14.60
CA ARG A 552 25.39 -13.43 14.73
C ARG A 552 26.38 -14.58 14.74
N ARG A 553 26.18 -15.55 15.63
CA ARG A 553 26.97 -16.79 15.65
C ARG A 553 26.17 -17.86 14.91
N ASP A 554 26.80 -18.44 13.90
CA ASP A 554 26.29 -19.62 13.23
C ASP A 554 26.41 -20.86 14.14
N ARG A 555 25.37 -21.69 14.16
CA ARG A 555 25.27 -22.91 14.97
C ARG A 555 24.34 -23.91 14.30
N LEU A 556 24.52 -25.20 14.52
CA LEU A 556 23.60 -26.22 13.98
C LEU A 556 22.17 -26.09 14.52
N ASP A 557 21.98 -25.59 15.74
CA ASP A 557 20.64 -25.34 16.32
C ASP A 557 20.01 -24.02 15.86
N ALA A 558 20.73 -23.20 15.10
CA ALA A 558 20.25 -21.93 14.53
C ALA A 558 21.14 -21.54 13.32
N PRO A 559 21.14 -22.33 12.24
CA PRO A 559 22.07 -22.10 11.15
C PRO A 559 21.69 -20.83 10.39
N ASN A 560 22.68 -20.01 10.04
CA ASN A 560 22.42 -18.77 9.30
C ASN A 560 21.81 -19.05 7.92
N PHE A 561 22.17 -20.15 7.28
CA PHE A 561 21.59 -20.59 6.01
C PHE A 561 20.09 -20.93 6.11
N GLY A 562 19.58 -21.25 7.31
CA GLY A 562 18.15 -21.48 7.53
C GLY A 562 17.29 -20.26 7.17
N PHE A 563 17.78 -19.04 7.40
CA PHE A 563 17.09 -17.80 7.00
C PHE A 563 16.94 -17.69 5.48
N THR A 564 17.90 -18.22 4.71
CA THR A 564 17.84 -18.25 3.24
C THR A 564 16.82 -19.26 2.76
N ILE A 565 16.80 -20.47 3.33
CA ILE A 565 15.79 -21.49 3.00
C ILE A 565 14.38 -20.99 3.29
N GLU A 566 14.17 -20.32 4.44
CA GLU A 566 12.88 -19.71 4.81
C GLU A 566 12.30 -18.82 3.69
N ARG A 567 13.16 -18.05 3.02
CA ARG A 567 12.76 -17.11 1.96
C ARG A 567 12.59 -17.77 0.60
N MET A 568 13.26 -18.89 0.39
CA MET A 568 13.33 -19.60 -0.88
C MET A 568 12.23 -20.65 -1.08
N TRP A 569 11.36 -20.91 -0.08
CA TRP A 569 10.31 -21.92 -0.21
C TRP A 569 9.44 -21.78 -1.46
N GLY A 570 9.10 -20.56 -1.86
CA GLY A 570 8.39 -20.31 -3.13
C GLY A 570 9.17 -20.82 -4.33
N ALA A 571 10.44 -20.41 -4.47
CA ALA A 571 11.31 -20.86 -5.57
C ALA A 571 11.60 -22.37 -5.53
N ILE A 572 11.80 -22.95 -4.35
CA ILE A 572 12.01 -24.40 -4.13
C ILE A 572 10.79 -25.18 -4.64
N MET A 573 9.59 -24.65 -4.44
CA MET A 573 8.33 -25.26 -4.90
C MET A 573 7.89 -24.73 -6.28
N GLN A 574 8.80 -24.11 -7.05
CA GLN A 574 8.58 -23.61 -8.41
C GLN A 574 7.42 -22.61 -8.49
N CYS A 575 7.32 -21.75 -7.47
CA CYS A 575 6.30 -20.74 -7.31
C CYS A 575 6.94 -19.38 -7.01
N SER A 576 7.50 -18.78 -8.07
CA SER A 576 8.11 -17.46 -8.04
C SER A 576 7.47 -16.52 -9.07
N ASP A 577 6.14 -16.49 -9.10
CA ASP A 577 5.40 -15.62 -10.00
C ASP A 577 5.31 -14.21 -9.41
N GLN A 578 5.81 -13.20 -10.14
CA GLN A 578 5.78 -11.80 -9.72
C GLN A 578 4.38 -11.31 -9.30
N ARG A 579 3.31 -11.89 -9.87
CA ARG A 579 1.93 -11.56 -9.48
C ARG A 579 1.68 -11.85 -8.00
N ILE A 580 2.31 -12.87 -7.42
CA ILE A 580 2.13 -13.21 -6.01
C ILE A 580 2.65 -12.08 -5.12
N ALA A 581 3.82 -11.52 -5.43
CA ALA A 581 4.34 -10.35 -4.71
C ALA A 581 3.52 -9.09 -4.99
N LYS A 582 2.92 -8.96 -6.17
CA LYS A 582 2.24 -7.73 -6.57
C LYS A 582 0.77 -7.66 -6.15
N GLU A 583 0.06 -8.76 -6.22
CA GLU A 583 -1.40 -8.83 -6.17
C GLU A 583 -1.90 -9.49 -4.89
N CYS A 584 -1.10 -10.34 -4.22
CA CYS A 584 -1.56 -10.98 -3.00
C CYS A 584 -1.87 -9.91 -1.94
N PRO A 585 -3.09 -9.89 -1.37
CA PRO A 585 -3.42 -8.93 -0.33
C PRO A 585 -2.50 -9.12 0.88
N SER A 586 -2.15 -8.01 1.52
CA SER A 586 -1.47 -8.06 2.82
C SER A 586 -2.31 -8.85 3.83
N LEU A 587 -1.67 -9.37 4.88
CA LEU A 587 -2.38 -10.12 5.93
C LEU A 587 -3.52 -9.29 6.55
N LEU A 588 -3.26 -8.02 6.85
CA LEU A 588 -4.26 -7.12 7.40
C LEU A 588 -5.40 -6.83 6.41
N ALA A 589 -5.12 -6.62 5.13
CA ALA A 589 -6.17 -6.43 4.13
C ALA A 589 -7.04 -7.68 3.98
N GLY A 590 -6.42 -8.87 3.96
CA GLY A 590 -7.12 -10.14 3.95
C GLY A 590 -8.04 -10.33 5.16
N LEU A 591 -7.58 -9.95 6.36
CA LEU A 591 -8.38 -9.96 7.60
C LEU A 591 -9.61 -9.04 7.51
N LEU A 592 -9.50 -7.92 6.79
CA LEU A 592 -10.62 -7.01 6.53
C LEU A 592 -11.55 -7.49 5.40
N GLY A 593 -11.28 -8.66 4.82
CA GLY A 593 -12.11 -9.29 3.80
C GLY A 593 -11.77 -8.87 2.37
N ASN A 594 -10.64 -8.18 2.14
CA ASN A 594 -10.16 -7.93 0.78
C ASN A 594 -9.61 -9.22 0.20
N ARG A 595 -10.24 -9.68 -0.89
CA ARG A 595 -9.85 -10.88 -1.60
C ARG A 595 -9.48 -10.53 -3.03
N MET A 596 -8.44 -11.19 -3.50
CA MET A 596 -7.98 -11.18 -4.88
C MET A 596 -8.25 -12.55 -5.53
N PRO A 597 -8.20 -12.68 -6.86
CA PRO A 597 -8.36 -13.97 -7.53
C PRO A 597 -7.43 -15.05 -6.96
N LEU A 598 -7.82 -16.32 -7.07
CA LEU A 598 -7.09 -17.43 -6.41
C LEU A 598 -5.59 -17.43 -6.72
N GLY A 599 -5.20 -17.21 -7.98
CA GLY A 599 -3.80 -17.18 -8.44
C GLY A 599 -2.99 -15.95 -7.97
N ALA A 600 -3.60 -15.01 -7.25
CA ALA A 600 -2.90 -13.83 -6.74
C ALA A 600 -2.00 -14.13 -5.54
N CYS A 601 -2.21 -15.24 -4.81
CA CYS A 601 -1.42 -15.59 -3.62
C CYS A 601 -0.74 -16.96 -3.70
N GLN A 602 -0.95 -17.70 -4.77
CA GLN A 602 -0.50 -19.08 -4.88
C GLN A 602 -0.24 -19.47 -6.33
N CYS A 603 0.53 -20.53 -6.52
CA CYS A 603 0.60 -21.22 -7.80
C CYS A 603 -0.35 -22.41 -7.77
N LEU A 604 -1.11 -22.57 -8.85
CA LEU A 604 -2.08 -23.66 -8.99
C LEU A 604 -1.48 -24.79 -9.83
N ASP A 605 -1.86 -26.02 -9.49
CA ASP A 605 -1.60 -27.22 -10.26
C ASP A 605 -2.84 -27.56 -11.08
N MET A 606 -2.66 -28.19 -12.25
CA MET A 606 -3.82 -28.72 -12.99
C MET A 606 -4.36 -29.98 -12.32
N VAL A 607 -5.67 -30.05 -12.13
CA VAL A 607 -6.37 -31.27 -11.69
C VAL A 607 -6.84 -32.06 -12.93
N ASP A 608 -6.85 -33.39 -12.84
CA ASP A 608 -7.16 -34.29 -13.97
C ASP A 608 -8.48 -34.01 -14.69
N SER A 609 -9.47 -33.40 -14.02
CA SER A 609 -10.77 -33.01 -14.60
C SER A 609 -10.70 -31.81 -15.55
N ASP A 610 -9.65 -31.00 -15.46
CA ASP A 610 -9.52 -29.75 -16.21
C ASP A 610 -8.70 -29.90 -17.49
N ARG A 611 -8.16 -31.10 -17.76
CA ARG A 611 -7.57 -31.38 -19.07
C ARG A 611 -8.70 -31.36 -20.10
N PRO A 612 -8.70 -30.43 -21.08
CA PRO A 612 -9.65 -30.50 -22.17
C PRO A 612 -9.50 -31.87 -22.81
N GLY A 613 -10.54 -32.68 -22.69
CA GLY A 613 -10.53 -34.06 -23.15
C GLY A 613 -10.10 -34.09 -24.61
N PHE A 614 -9.19 -34.99 -24.93
CA PHE A 614 -8.80 -35.40 -26.29
C PHE A 614 -9.97 -36.00 -27.11
N PHE A 615 -11.23 -35.61 -26.80
CA PHE A 615 -12.48 -36.08 -27.38
C PHE A 615 -13.20 -35.02 -28.24
N SER A 616 -12.55 -33.89 -28.56
CA SER A 616 -13.08 -32.90 -29.52
C SER A 616 -12.44 -32.96 -30.92
N LEU A 617 -11.79 -34.09 -31.26
CA LEU A 617 -11.34 -34.41 -32.62
C LEU A 617 -11.69 -35.87 -32.95
N LEU A 618 -12.99 -36.15 -33.10
CA LEU A 618 -13.54 -37.24 -33.91
C LEU A 618 -14.86 -36.79 -34.54
#